data_AF-A0A194QLQ3-F1
#
_entry.id   AF-A0A194QLQ3-F1
#
_cell.length_a   1.000
_cell.length_b   1.000
_cell.length_c   1.000
_cell.angle_alpha   90.00
_cell.angle_beta   90.00
_cell.angle_gamma   90.00
#
_symmetry.space_group_name_H-M   'P 1'
#
loop_
_entity.id
_entity.type
_entity.pdbx_description
1 polymer ?
#
loop_
_entity_poly.entity_id
_entity_poly.type
_entity_poly.pdbx_seq_one_letter_code
_entity_poly.pdbx_strand_id
1 'polypeptide(L)'
;MEGVGARVIRGPDWKWGKQDGGDGHVGTVRNFESPEEVVVVWDNGTAANYRCSGAYDLRILDSAPTGVKHEGTMCDTCRQQPIFGIRWKCAECSNYDLCSVCYHGDKHHLRHRFYRISAPGAQRCLVEPRRKSKKNAVRGIFPGARVVRGVDWQWEDQDGGNGRRGKVNEIQDWSAASPRSAAYVVWDNGAKNLYRVGFEGMADLKVVNDVKGQNVYKEHLPLLGELGPGRTGPHGLQVGDLVNVDLDLEIVQSLQHGHGGWTDGMFECLSTTGTVSGIDEDHDIVVTYPSGNRWTFNPAVLTKVCSGNLSASTSGSAGGVGGAGASSSAGAAFAVGDLVEVCADQERVKALQRGHGEWAEAMAPTLGKIGRVQQIYHDNDLKVEVCNTSWTYNPNAVTKVFSSDGSVHGNSSGDRLSVLLKKLFESHVTGDANEELVKAAANGDAARCADILARSDGARADVNGVYGGHTALQASYYINSVQWK
;
A
#
# COMPACT_ATOMS: atom_id res chain seq x y z
N MET A 1 21.88 -26.06 0.38
CA MET A 1 20.83 -25.53 -0.52
C MET A 1 19.98 -24.60 0.32
N GLU A 2 19.92 -23.32 -0.05
CA GLU A 2 19.26 -22.29 0.76
C GLU A 2 17.76 -22.59 0.91
N GLY A 3 17.26 -22.70 2.13
CA GLY A 3 15.82 -22.84 2.39
C GLY A 3 15.36 -24.06 3.19
N VAL A 4 16.26 -24.98 3.56
CA VAL A 4 15.91 -26.09 4.48
C VAL A 4 15.39 -25.53 5.80
N GLY A 5 14.24 -26.04 6.24
CA GLY A 5 13.52 -25.55 7.41
C GLY A 5 12.46 -24.49 7.14
N ALA A 6 12.40 -23.92 5.93
CA ALA A 6 11.37 -22.95 5.59
C ALA A 6 9.97 -23.53 5.80
N ARG A 7 9.08 -22.71 6.35
CA ARG A 7 7.67 -23.04 6.51
C ARG A 7 6.94 -22.60 5.26
N VAL A 8 6.15 -23.48 4.66
CA VAL A 8 5.55 -23.29 3.34
C VAL A 8 4.06 -23.58 3.33
N ILE A 9 3.36 -23.02 2.35
CA ILE A 9 1.97 -23.34 1.99
C ILE A 9 1.90 -23.60 0.48
N ARG A 10 0.78 -24.15 0.00
CA ARG A 10 0.58 -24.36 -1.44
C ARG A 10 0.75 -23.06 -2.27
N GLY A 11 1.42 -23.20 -3.40
CA GLY A 11 1.68 -22.16 -4.40
C GLY A 11 0.63 -22.08 -5.50
N PRO A 12 0.89 -21.25 -6.54
CA PRO A 12 -0.05 -21.02 -7.63
C PRO A 12 -0.26 -22.23 -8.54
N ASP A 13 0.78 -23.03 -8.80
CA ASP A 13 0.72 -24.15 -9.75
C ASP A 13 0.32 -25.48 -9.10
N TRP A 14 -0.18 -25.42 -7.86
CA TRP A 14 -0.58 -26.58 -7.07
C TRP A 14 -1.67 -27.39 -7.77
N LYS A 15 -1.35 -28.66 -8.04
CA LYS A 15 -2.28 -29.63 -8.65
C LYS A 15 -2.47 -30.91 -7.82
N TRP A 16 -2.01 -30.92 -6.58
CA TRP A 16 -1.88 -32.13 -5.76
C TRP A 16 -3.05 -32.32 -4.78
N GLY A 17 -4.25 -31.85 -5.15
CA GLY A 17 -5.47 -32.01 -4.36
C GLY A 17 -5.34 -31.46 -2.93
N LYS A 18 -5.53 -32.32 -1.94
CA LYS A 18 -5.45 -32.01 -0.49
C LYS A 18 -4.27 -32.73 0.21
N GLN A 19 -3.18 -33.04 -0.50
CA GLN A 19 -2.00 -33.63 0.14
C GLN A 19 -1.44 -32.79 1.31
N ASP A 20 -1.51 -31.47 1.19
CA ASP A 20 -1.18 -30.50 2.25
C ASP A 20 -2.22 -30.40 3.38
N GLY A 21 -3.42 -30.97 3.22
CA GLY A 21 -4.56 -30.81 4.13
C GLY A 21 -5.59 -29.76 3.68
N GLY A 22 -5.31 -29.02 2.59
CA GLY A 22 -6.17 -27.95 2.07
C GLY A 22 -5.48 -26.58 2.08
N ASP A 23 -6.05 -25.61 1.36
CA ASP A 23 -5.46 -24.27 1.24
C ASP A 23 -5.19 -23.62 2.60
N GLY A 24 -3.98 -23.06 2.75
CA GLY A 24 -3.48 -22.46 4.00
C GLY A 24 -2.84 -23.43 4.98
N HIS A 25 -2.86 -24.75 4.75
CA HIS A 25 -2.12 -25.69 5.62
C HIS A 25 -0.61 -25.57 5.42
N VAL A 26 0.12 -25.68 6.54
CA VAL A 26 1.56 -25.43 6.58
C VAL A 26 2.35 -26.73 6.52
N GLY A 27 3.52 -26.68 5.88
CA GLY A 27 4.52 -27.74 5.90
C GLY A 27 5.93 -27.19 6.12
N THR A 28 6.88 -28.10 6.34
CA THR A 28 8.31 -27.82 6.47
C THR A 28 9.06 -28.32 5.24
N VAL A 29 9.90 -27.47 4.65
CA VAL A 29 10.90 -27.89 3.67
C VAL A 29 11.95 -28.74 4.37
N ARG A 30 11.98 -30.03 4.04
CA ARG A 30 12.90 -31.02 4.64
C ARG A 30 14.26 -30.99 4.00
N ASN A 31 14.29 -31.13 2.68
CA ASN A 31 15.49 -31.15 1.86
C ASN A 31 15.11 -30.85 0.40
N PHE A 32 16.13 -30.64 -0.42
CA PHE A 32 15.98 -30.50 -1.86
C PHE A 32 16.63 -31.72 -2.52
N GLU A 33 15.89 -32.39 -3.40
CA GLU A 33 16.44 -33.49 -4.22
C GLU A 33 17.24 -32.93 -5.40
N SER A 34 16.83 -31.76 -5.91
CA SER A 34 17.51 -31.01 -6.96
C SER A 34 17.16 -29.52 -6.88
N PRO A 35 17.76 -28.65 -7.71
CA PRO A 35 17.32 -27.25 -7.82
C PRO A 35 15.87 -27.07 -8.30
N GLU A 36 15.24 -28.11 -8.84
CA GLU A 36 13.88 -28.06 -9.41
C GLU A 36 12.85 -28.84 -8.57
N GLU A 37 13.30 -29.64 -7.62
CA GLU A 37 12.47 -30.55 -6.83
C GLU A 37 12.82 -30.49 -5.34
N VAL A 38 11.79 -30.29 -4.52
CA VAL A 38 11.90 -30.11 -3.06
C VAL A 38 10.99 -31.08 -2.30
N VAL A 39 11.48 -31.61 -1.19
CA VAL A 39 10.71 -32.47 -0.28
C VAL A 39 10.11 -31.64 0.84
N VAL A 40 8.80 -31.78 1.03
CA VAL A 40 8.06 -31.13 2.12
C VAL A 40 7.41 -32.18 3.01
N VAL A 41 7.56 -32.02 4.32
CA VAL A 41 6.75 -32.72 5.32
C VAL A 41 5.66 -31.75 5.78
N TRP A 42 4.42 -32.01 5.38
CA TRP A 42 3.27 -31.25 5.83
C TRP A 42 2.99 -31.50 7.31
N ASP A 43 2.42 -30.52 8.00
CA ASP A 43 2.09 -30.62 9.41
C ASP A 43 1.14 -31.80 9.70
N ASN A 44 0.33 -32.22 8.72
CA ASN A 44 -0.53 -33.41 8.79
C ASN A 44 0.24 -34.75 8.71
N GLY A 45 1.56 -34.70 8.56
CA GLY A 45 2.46 -35.84 8.46
C GLY A 45 2.69 -36.39 7.06
N THR A 46 2.04 -35.83 6.03
CA THR A 46 2.26 -36.24 4.63
C THR A 46 3.61 -35.71 4.17
N ALA A 47 4.50 -36.60 3.72
CA ALA A 47 5.76 -36.24 3.08
C ALA A 47 5.66 -36.49 1.58
N ALA A 48 6.05 -35.51 0.76
CA ALA A 48 6.03 -35.64 -0.70
C ALA A 48 6.97 -34.62 -1.36
N ASN A 49 7.24 -34.86 -2.65
CA ASN A 49 8.06 -33.98 -3.48
C ASN A 49 7.21 -33.00 -4.28
N TYR A 50 7.74 -31.81 -4.51
CA TYR A 50 7.05 -30.70 -5.18
C TYR A 50 7.99 -29.94 -6.11
N ARG A 51 7.41 -29.27 -7.11
CA ARG A 51 8.16 -28.47 -8.09
C ARG A 51 8.48 -27.10 -7.52
N CYS A 52 9.74 -26.69 -7.67
CA CYS A 52 10.22 -25.35 -7.32
C CYS A 52 10.95 -24.64 -8.48
N SER A 53 10.85 -25.16 -9.71
CA SER A 53 11.33 -24.51 -10.93
C SER A 53 10.36 -24.77 -12.08
N GLY A 54 10.20 -23.78 -12.97
CA GLY A 54 9.23 -23.77 -14.07
C GLY A 54 7.79 -23.63 -13.58
N ALA A 55 7.34 -24.57 -12.77
CA ALA A 55 6.09 -24.50 -12.01
C ALA A 55 6.40 -24.44 -10.51
N TYR A 56 5.59 -23.69 -9.78
CA TYR A 56 5.79 -23.40 -8.36
C TYR A 56 4.63 -23.92 -7.54
N ASP A 57 4.83 -25.10 -6.96
CA ASP A 57 3.83 -25.74 -6.13
C ASP A 57 3.76 -25.14 -4.72
N LEU A 58 4.69 -24.25 -4.34
CA LEU A 58 4.87 -23.79 -2.95
C LEU A 58 5.15 -22.29 -2.85
N ARG A 59 4.62 -21.67 -1.79
CA ARG A 59 4.95 -20.32 -1.31
C ARG A 59 5.65 -20.41 0.05
N ILE A 60 6.65 -19.56 0.26
CA ILE A 60 7.34 -19.44 1.55
C ILE A 60 6.48 -18.62 2.50
N LEU A 61 5.96 -19.26 3.55
CA LEU A 61 5.20 -18.61 4.61
C LEU A 61 6.14 -17.91 5.61
N ASP A 62 7.18 -18.61 6.04
CA ASP A 62 8.19 -18.07 6.96
C ASP A 62 9.54 -18.74 6.71
N SER A 63 10.55 -17.94 6.40
CA SER A 63 11.93 -18.39 6.22
C SER A 63 12.79 -18.18 7.46
N ALA A 64 12.30 -17.56 8.55
CA ALA A 64 13.11 -17.39 9.75
C ALA A 64 13.67 -18.69 10.35
N PRO A 65 12.97 -19.85 10.30
CA PRO A 65 13.53 -21.12 10.76
C PRO A 65 14.79 -21.58 10.02
N THR A 66 15.04 -21.07 8.80
CA THR A 66 16.29 -21.36 8.06
C THR A 66 17.49 -20.60 8.61
N GLY A 67 17.25 -19.60 9.47
CA GLY A 67 18.25 -18.68 9.99
C GLY A 67 18.65 -17.54 9.05
N VAL A 68 18.01 -17.42 7.88
CA VAL A 68 18.21 -16.26 6.99
C VAL A 68 17.81 -14.97 7.71
N LYS A 69 18.65 -13.94 7.60
CA LYS A 69 18.47 -12.66 8.30
C LYS A 69 19.10 -11.49 7.55
N HIS A 70 18.54 -10.30 7.73
CA HIS A 70 19.02 -9.06 7.13
C HIS A 70 19.81 -8.24 8.14
N GLU A 71 21.13 -8.36 8.12
CA GLU A 71 22.02 -7.59 9.01
C GLU A 71 21.84 -6.08 8.84
N GLY A 72 21.98 -5.33 9.93
CA GLY A 72 21.82 -3.88 9.94
C GLY A 72 20.38 -3.38 9.77
N THR A 73 19.38 -4.27 9.82
CA THR A 73 17.95 -3.89 9.73
C THR A 73 17.22 -4.17 11.04
N MET A 74 16.16 -3.41 11.30
CA MET A 74 15.32 -3.56 12.49
C MET A 74 13.85 -3.47 12.05
N CYS A 75 12.99 -4.31 12.61
CA CYS A 75 11.56 -4.11 12.44
C CYS A 75 11.10 -2.91 13.28
N ASP A 76 10.56 -1.87 12.64
CA ASP A 76 10.17 -0.63 13.34
C ASP A 76 8.99 -0.79 14.29
N THR A 77 8.24 -1.90 14.18
CA THR A 77 7.12 -2.20 15.08
C THR A 77 7.54 -3.04 16.28
N CYS A 78 8.08 -4.24 16.08
CA CYS A 78 8.42 -5.16 17.18
C CYS A 78 9.87 -5.06 17.67
N ARG A 79 10.69 -4.21 17.03
CA ARG A 79 12.12 -4.02 17.34
C ARG A 79 12.98 -5.27 17.17
N GLN A 80 12.50 -6.28 16.44
CA GLN A 80 13.34 -7.44 16.07
C GLN A 80 14.55 -6.94 15.27
N GLN A 81 15.75 -7.28 15.74
CA GLN A 81 17.02 -6.88 15.12
C GLN A 81 18.05 -8.02 15.27
N PRO A 82 18.63 -8.53 14.16
CA PRO A 82 18.24 -8.25 12.78
C PRO A 82 16.85 -8.82 12.43
N ILE A 83 16.25 -8.38 11.32
CA ILE A 83 15.03 -9.02 10.81
C ILE A 83 15.38 -10.43 10.30
N PHE A 84 14.76 -11.45 10.91
CA PHE A 84 14.87 -12.85 10.46
C PHE A 84 13.74 -13.21 9.49
N GLY A 85 14.09 -13.97 8.46
CA GLY A 85 13.19 -14.34 7.38
C GLY A 85 13.03 -13.23 6.34
N ILE A 86 11.82 -13.13 5.78
CA ILE A 86 11.49 -12.13 4.75
C ILE A 86 11.46 -10.72 5.37
N ARG A 87 12.18 -9.77 4.76
CA ARG A 87 12.11 -8.34 5.07
C ARG A 87 11.04 -7.66 4.21
N TRP A 88 10.21 -6.85 4.86
CA TRP A 88 9.16 -6.06 4.22
C TRP A 88 9.47 -4.58 4.41
N LYS A 89 10.07 -3.96 3.39
CA LYS A 89 10.42 -2.53 3.40
C LYS A 89 9.26 -1.70 2.87
N CYS A 90 8.78 -0.71 3.62
CA CYS A 90 7.77 0.21 3.10
C CYS A 90 8.33 0.97 1.88
N ALA A 91 7.57 1.02 0.79
CA ALA A 91 7.97 1.74 -0.41
C ALA A 91 7.68 3.25 -0.32
N GLU A 92 6.80 3.64 0.61
CA GLU A 92 6.30 5.03 0.74
C GLU A 92 6.92 5.77 1.93
N CYS A 93 7.60 5.07 2.84
CA CYS A 93 8.24 5.67 4.00
C CYS A 93 9.76 5.51 3.94
N SER A 94 10.46 6.60 4.23
CA SER A 94 11.91 6.60 4.42
C SER A 94 12.29 5.68 5.57
N ASN A 95 13.18 4.73 5.28
CA ASN A 95 13.77 3.80 6.24
C ASN A 95 12.77 3.09 7.19
N TYR A 96 11.66 2.59 6.65
CA TYR A 96 10.68 1.83 7.43
C TYR A 96 10.61 0.35 6.99
N ASP A 97 10.78 -0.57 7.92
CA ASP A 97 10.91 -2.00 7.72
C ASP A 97 10.05 -2.82 8.71
N LEU A 98 9.45 -3.90 8.21
CA LEU A 98 8.68 -4.86 9.00
C LEU A 98 9.23 -6.29 8.83
N CYS A 99 9.18 -7.08 9.90
CA CYS A 99 9.29 -8.53 9.81
C CYS A 99 7.96 -9.16 9.35
N SER A 100 7.97 -10.43 8.91
CA SER A 100 6.76 -11.13 8.44
C SER A 100 5.62 -11.15 9.46
N VAL A 101 5.93 -11.30 10.75
CA VAL A 101 4.91 -11.29 11.82
C VAL A 101 4.19 -9.94 11.87
N CYS A 102 4.93 -8.82 11.80
CA CYS A 102 4.32 -7.49 11.82
C CYS A 102 3.62 -7.16 10.50
N TYR A 103 4.19 -7.58 9.37
CA TYR A 103 3.60 -7.35 8.05
C TYR A 103 2.25 -8.05 7.89
N HIS A 104 2.16 -9.33 8.26
CA HIS A 104 0.91 -10.10 8.25
C HIS A 104 -0.01 -9.77 9.44
N GLY A 105 0.55 -9.24 10.52
CA GLY A 105 -0.17 -8.72 11.69
C GLY A 105 -0.73 -7.30 11.52
N ASP A 106 -0.84 -6.81 10.28
CA ASP A 106 -1.45 -5.53 9.91
C ASP A 106 -0.83 -4.31 10.61
N LYS A 107 0.46 -4.39 10.94
CA LYS A 107 1.22 -3.25 11.46
C LYS A 107 1.59 -2.29 10.33
N HIS A 108 1.75 -1.00 10.67
CA HIS A 108 1.92 0.09 9.71
C HIS A 108 0.70 0.30 8.78
N HIS A 109 0.70 1.37 7.99
CA HIS A 109 -0.40 1.70 7.09
C HIS A 109 -0.65 0.58 6.07
N LEU A 110 -1.89 0.11 5.98
CA LEU A 110 -2.30 -0.94 5.05
C LEU A 110 -2.45 -0.45 3.60
N ARG A 111 -2.53 0.88 3.41
CA ARG A 111 -2.54 1.50 2.09
C ARG A 111 -1.13 1.57 1.47
N HIS A 112 -0.08 1.53 2.30
CA HIS A 112 1.27 1.62 1.80
C HIS A 112 1.68 0.30 1.12
N ARG A 113 2.31 0.42 -0.04
CA ARG A 113 3.00 -0.66 -0.73
C ARG A 113 4.30 -0.99 -0.02
N PHE A 114 4.74 -2.23 -0.19
CA PHE A 114 5.97 -2.72 0.41
C PHE A 114 6.84 -3.38 -0.66
N TYR A 115 8.14 -3.25 -0.53
CA TYR A 115 9.08 -4.15 -1.15
C TYR A 115 9.25 -5.40 -0.28
N ARG A 116 9.00 -6.55 -0.88
CA ARG A 116 9.41 -7.85 -0.36
C ARG A 116 10.86 -8.10 -0.73
N ILE A 117 11.68 -8.43 0.26
CA ILE A 117 13.09 -8.79 0.09
C ILE A 117 13.27 -10.14 0.80
N SER A 118 13.28 -11.24 0.04
CA SER A 118 13.13 -12.59 0.61
C SER A 118 14.39 -13.12 1.31
N ALA A 119 15.57 -12.62 0.91
CA ALA A 119 16.88 -12.98 1.45
C ALA A 119 17.88 -11.82 1.25
N PRO A 120 19.00 -11.77 1.98
CA PRO A 120 20.09 -10.83 1.71
C PRO A 120 20.55 -10.91 0.25
N GLY A 121 20.73 -9.75 -0.39
CA GLY A 121 21.11 -9.68 -1.80
C GLY A 121 20.00 -9.99 -2.81
N ALA A 122 18.82 -10.44 -2.36
CA ALA A 122 17.68 -10.66 -3.25
C ALA A 122 17.14 -9.33 -3.79
N GLN A 123 16.65 -9.36 -5.04
CA GLN A 123 16.00 -8.21 -5.66
C GLN A 123 14.74 -7.82 -4.88
N ARG A 124 14.50 -6.51 -4.79
CA ARG A 124 13.27 -5.97 -4.21
C ARG A 124 12.10 -6.30 -5.14
N CYS A 125 11.02 -6.81 -4.59
CA CYS A 125 9.78 -7.01 -5.35
C CYS A 125 8.67 -6.16 -4.72
N LEU A 126 8.15 -5.19 -5.47
CA LEU A 126 7.03 -4.37 -5.01
C LEU A 126 5.75 -5.22 -4.93
N VAL A 127 5.06 -5.17 -3.80
CA VAL A 127 3.78 -5.86 -3.57
C VAL A 127 2.64 -4.87 -3.37
N GLU A 128 1.44 -5.28 -3.78
CA GLU A 128 0.22 -4.50 -3.69
C GLU A 128 -0.13 -4.06 -2.25
N PRO A 129 -0.88 -2.95 -2.07
CA PRO A 129 -1.35 -2.52 -0.76
C PRO A 129 -2.15 -3.60 -0.05
N ARG A 130 -1.74 -3.91 1.19
CA ARG A 130 -2.42 -4.89 2.06
C ARG A 130 -3.92 -4.64 2.23
N ARG A 131 -4.37 -3.38 2.22
CA ARG A 131 -5.79 -3.00 2.34
C ARG A 131 -6.68 -3.63 1.25
N LYS A 132 -6.16 -3.81 0.04
CA LYS A 132 -6.90 -4.38 -1.10
C LYS A 132 -6.67 -5.88 -1.27
N SER A 133 -5.70 -6.44 -0.55
CA SER A 133 -5.27 -7.83 -0.69
C SER A 133 -6.05 -8.77 0.22
N LYS A 134 -6.35 -9.96 -0.29
CA LYS A 134 -7.02 -11.01 0.48
C LYS A 134 -6.08 -11.61 1.52
N LYS A 135 -6.60 -11.81 2.74
CA LYS A 135 -5.93 -12.60 3.77
C LYS A 135 -6.46 -14.04 3.80
N ASN A 136 -5.56 -14.98 3.98
CA ASN A 136 -5.86 -16.39 4.17
C ASN A 136 -5.40 -16.82 5.56
N ALA A 137 -6.24 -17.56 6.28
CA ALA A 137 -5.84 -18.16 7.55
C ALA A 137 -4.91 -19.34 7.28
N VAL A 138 -3.75 -19.36 7.95
CA VAL A 138 -2.90 -20.56 7.92
C VAL A 138 -3.34 -21.56 8.98
N ARG A 139 -3.06 -22.85 8.76
CA ARG A 139 -3.49 -23.95 9.64
C ARG A 139 -2.37 -24.98 9.80
N GLY A 140 -2.25 -25.57 10.99
CA GLY A 140 -1.21 -26.55 11.26
C GLY A 140 -0.81 -26.60 12.73
N ILE A 141 0.50 -26.75 12.97
CA ILE A 141 1.11 -26.80 14.29
C ILE A 141 1.28 -25.37 14.83
N PHE A 142 0.25 -24.92 15.55
CA PHE A 142 0.18 -23.61 16.21
C PHE A 142 -0.36 -23.79 17.65
N PRO A 143 -0.30 -22.76 18.53
CA PRO A 143 -0.82 -22.87 19.89
C PRO A 143 -2.27 -23.35 19.92
N GLY A 144 -2.51 -24.47 20.61
CA GLY A 144 -3.79 -25.15 20.67
C GLY A 144 -3.89 -26.43 19.82
N ALA A 145 -3.01 -26.64 18.85
CA ALA A 145 -2.99 -27.83 18.01
C ALA A 145 -2.81 -29.11 18.84
N ARG A 146 -3.50 -30.19 18.43
CA ARG A 146 -3.29 -31.53 19.00
C ARG A 146 -2.33 -32.29 18.11
N VAL A 147 -1.26 -32.82 18.70
CA VAL A 147 -0.14 -33.42 18.00
C VAL A 147 0.18 -34.81 18.53
N VAL A 148 0.85 -35.60 17.71
CA VAL A 148 1.57 -36.84 18.04
C VAL A 148 3.01 -36.70 17.57
N ARG A 149 3.89 -37.64 17.94
CA ARG A 149 5.25 -37.69 17.37
C ARG A 149 5.22 -37.75 15.84
N GLY A 150 6.13 -36.99 15.21
CA GLY A 150 6.32 -36.87 13.78
C GLY A 150 7.38 -37.84 13.23
N VAL A 151 7.79 -37.61 11.98
CA VAL A 151 8.69 -38.53 11.26
C VAL A 151 10.14 -38.46 11.75
N ASP A 152 10.57 -37.32 12.29
CA ASP A 152 11.95 -37.10 12.79
C ASP A 152 12.10 -37.28 14.29
N TRP A 153 11.09 -37.88 14.94
CA TRP A 153 11.09 -38.07 16.37
C TRP A 153 12.29 -38.92 16.83
N GLN A 154 13.08 -38.36 17.75
CA GLN A 154 14.26 -38.99 18.33
C GLN A 154 14.30 -38.81 19.87
N TRP A 155 13.13 -38.61 20.49
CA TRP A 155 13.00 -38.17 21.88
C TRP A 155 12.44 -39.26 22.80
N GLU A 156 12.81 -40.51 22.53
CA GLU A 156 12.38 -41.70 23.28
C GLU A 156 10.85 -41.73 23.46
N ASP A 157 10.34 -42.15 24.63
CA ASP A 157 8.92 -42.13 24.96
C ASP A 157 8.54 -40.95 25.86
N GLN A 158 9.13 -39.77 25.64
CA GLN A 158 8.73 -38.55 26.36
C GLN A 158 7.24 -38.20 26.18
N ASP A 159 6.65 -38.55 25.04
CA ASP A 159 5.22 -38.44 24.75
C ASP A 159 4.37 -39.56 25.40
N GLY A 160 5.00 -40.56 26.03
CA GLY A 160 4.35 -41.74 26.60
C GLY A 160 4.12 -42.90 25.61
N GLY A 161 4.80 -42.87 24.46
CA GLY A 161 4.74 -43.92 23.45
C GLY A 161 4.08 -43.45 22.14
N ASN A 162 4.41 -44.12 21.03
CA ASN A 162 3.94 -43.73 19.71
C ASN A 162 2.41 -43.65 19.63
N GLY A 163 1.91 -42.54 19.06
CA GLY A 163 0.48 -42.26 18.92
C GLY A 163 -0.17 -41.58 20.14
N ARG A 164 0.55 -41.42 21.26
CA ARG A 164 0.09 -40.58 22.37
C ARG A 164 0.06 -39.11 21.95
N ARG A 165 -0.92 -38.40 22.50
CA ARG A 165 -1.26 -37.04 22.07
C ARG A 165 -0.73 -36.00 23.05
N GLY A 166 -0.42 -34.84 22.50
CA GLY A 166 -0.08 -33.64 23.24
C GLY A 166 -0.79 -32.43 22.67
N LYS A 167 -0.73 -31.33 23.41
CA LYS A 167 -1.21 -30.02 22.99
C LYS A 167 -0.01 -29.09 22.81
N VAL A 168 0.09 -28.46 21.64
CA VAL A 168 1.05 -27.37 21.43
C VAL A 168 0.61 -26.19 22.28
N ASN A 169 1.47 -25.74 23.19
CA ASN A 169 1.21 -24.60 24.05
C ASN A 169 1.71 -23.30 23.40
N GLU A 170 2.89 -23.35 22.79
CA GLU A 170 3.55 -22.17 22.21
C GLU A 170 4.47 -22.57 21.05
N ILE A 171 4.67 -21.65 20.10
CA ILE A 171 5.74 -21.73 19.10
C ILE A 171 6.91 -20.89 19.60
N GLN A 172 8.08 -21.51 19.65
CA GLN A 172 9.28 -20.91 20.21
C GLN A 172 10.44 -21.06 19.22
N ASP A 173 11.56 -20.43 19.57
CA ASP A 173 12.80 -20.50 18.83
C ASP A 173 13.56 -21.74 19.31
N TRP A 174 13.98 -22.63 18.40
CA TRP A 174 14.89 -23.72 18.77
C TRP A 174 16.25 -23.18 19.21
N SER A 175 16.71 -22.12 18.53
CA SER A 175 17.90 -21.36 18.86
C SER A 175 17.72 -19.90 18.46
N ALA A 176 18.52 -19.00 19.03
CA ALA A 176 18.51 -17.58 18.65
C ALA A 176 18.83 -17.34 17.16
N ALA A 177 19.51 -18.29 16.51
CA ALA A 177 19.83 -18.24 15.09
C ALA A 177 18.73 -18.84 14.19
N SER A 178 17.72 -19.52 14.75
CA SER A 178 16.60 -20.11 14.01
C SER A 178 15.29 -19.85 14.76
N PRO A 179 14.71 -18.64 14.60
CA PRO A 179 13.47 -18.30 15.29
C PRO A 179 12.26 -19.06 14.74
N ARG A 180 11.24 -19.26 15.59
CA ARG A 180 9.93 -19.87 15.28
C ARG A 180 10.05 -21.26 14.64
N SER A 181 11.04 -22.01 15.07
CA SER A 181 11.44 -23.30 14.51
C SER A 181 11.15 -24.48 15.43
N ALA A 182 10.48 -24.24 16.55
CA ALA A 182 10.15 -25.22 17.56
C ALA A 182 8.75 -25.02 18.16
N ALA A 183 8.20 -26.07 18.75
CA ALA A 183 6.92 -26.06 19.45
C ALA A 183 7.06 -26.65 20.85
N TYR A 184 6.62 -25.91 21.86
CA TYR A 184 6.55 -26.41 23.24
C TYR A 184 5.24 -27.18 23.42
N VAL A 185 5.35 -28.46 23.74
CA VAL A 185 4.21 -29.38 23.83
C VAL A 185 4.02 -29.83 25.28
N VAL A 186 2.76 -29.83 25.72
CA VAL A 186 2.32 -30.49 26.94
C VAL A 186 1.59 -31.78 26.53
N TRP A 187 2.19 -32.92 26.83
CA TRP A 187 1.63 -34.24 26.55
C TRP A 187 0.52 -34.61 27.54
N ASP A 188 -0.41 -35.46 27.10
CA ASP A 188 -1.55 -35.86 27.94
C ASP A 188 -1.14 -36.66 29.18
N ASN A 189 0.05 -37.28 29.16
CA ASN A 189 0.65 -37.94 30.33
C ASN A 189 1.29 -36.96 31.33
N GLY A 190 1.23 -35.66 31.07
CA GLY A 190 1.80 -34.60 31.90
C GLY A 190 3.25 -34.23 31.58
N ALA A 191 3.94 -35.00 30.73
CA ALA A 191 5.28 -34.65 30.26
C ALA A 191 5.25 -33.39 29.38
N LYS A 192 6.36 -32.67 29.33
CA LYS A 192 6.46 -31.41 28.58
C LYS A 192 7.87 -31.25 28.04
N ASN A 193 7.98 -30.83 26.79
CA ASN A 193 9.27 -30.48 26.21
C ASN A 193 9.11 -29.61 24.95
N LEU A 194 10.24 -29.15 24.43
CA LEU A 194 10.37 -28.43 23.18
C LEU A 194 10.76 -29.40 22.05
N TYR A 195 10.10 -29.30 20.90
CA TYR A 195 10.33 -30.19 19.75
C TYR A 195 10.50 -29.39 18.46
N ARG A 196 11.27 -29.93 17.50
CA ARG A 196 11.59 -29.24 16.23
C ARG A 196 10.39 -29.22 15.30
N VAL A 197 10.10 -28.03 14.77
CA VAL A 197 9.08 -27.76 13.75
C VAL A 197 9.69 -26.77 12.75
N GLY A 198 10.54 -27.29 11.88
CA GLY A 198 11.27 -26.48 10.89
C GLY A 198 12.77 -26.32 11.18
N PHE A 199 13.22 -26.44 12.43
CA PHE A 199 14.67 -26.40 12.72
C PHE A 199 15.40 -27.49 11.94
N GLU A 200 16.37 -27.09 11.10
CA GLU A 200 17.12 -27.98 10.19
C GLU A 200 16.24 -28.84 9.27
N GLY A 201 15.00 -28.40 8.96
CA GLY A 201 14.07 -29.17 8.14
C GLY A 201 13.37 -30.32 8.87
N MET A 202 13.52 -30.39 10.20
CA MET A 202 12.98 -31.48 11.01
C MET A 202 11.51 -31.26 11.37
N ALA A 203 10.75 -32.36 11.36
CA ALA A 203 9.35 -32.44 11.74
C ALA A 203 9.16 -33.49 12.84
N ASP A 204 9.47 -33.09 14.07
CA ASP A 204 9.33 -33.96 15.25
C ASP A 204 7.87 -34.16 15.65
N LEU A 205 6.94 -33.37 15.10
CA LEU A 205 5.52 -33.39 15.44
C LEU A 205 4.66 -33.54 14.20
N LYS A 206 3.54 -34.24 14.37
CA LYS A 206 2.46 -34.39 13.38
C LYS A 206 1.14 -33.98 14.01
N VAL A 207 0.36 -33.17 13.30
CA VAL A 207 -0.95 -32.70 13.75
C VAL A 207 -2.03 -33.76 13.55
N VAL A 208 -2.86 -33.92 14.57
CA VAL A 208 -4.08 -34.74 14.57
C VAL A 208 -5.32 -33.85 14.51
N ASN A 209 -5.30 -32.73 15.23
CA ASN A 209 -6.30 -31.67 15.11
C ASN A 209 -5.55 -30.35 14.95
N ASP A 210 -5.56 -29.83 13.73
CA ASP A 210 -4.96 -28.55 13.40
C ASP A 210 -5.79 -27.40 13.96
N VAL A 211 -5.11 -26.27 14.20
CA VAL A 211 -5.75 -25.03 14.59
C VAL A 211 -5.36 -23.92 13.63
N LYS A 212 -6.19 -22.88 13.59
CA LYS A 212 -5.89 -21.66 12.84
C LYS A 212 -4.70 -20.96 13.51
N GLY A 213 -3.68 -20.66 12.72
CA GLY A 213 -2.61 -19.75 13.07
C GLY A 213 -2.98 -18.31 12.67
N GLN A 214 -1.96 -17.54 12.33
CA GLN A 214 -2.12 -16.16 11.85
C GLN A 214 -2.79 -16.09 10.47
N ASN A 215 -3.35 -14.92 10.14
CA ASN A 215 -3.80 -14.64 8.78
C ASN A 215 -2.66 -14.02 7.97
N VAL A 216 -2.45 -14.46 6.74
CA VAL A 216 -1.38 -13.97 5.87
C VAL A 216 -1.89 -13.47 4.53
N TYR A 217 -1.15 -12.53 3.94
CA TYR A 217 -1.37 -12.06 2.58
C TYR A 217 -0.75 -13.07 1.61
N LYS A 218 -1.47 -14.14 1.28
CA LYS A 218 -0.95 -15.30 0.53
C LYS A 218 -0.25 -14.89 -0.76
N GLU A 219 -0.86 -14.01 -1.54
CA GLU A 219 -0.31 -13.58 -2.83
C GLU A 219 0.95 -12.71 -2.70
N HIS A 220 1.22 -12.17 -1.51
CA HIS A 220 2.43 -11.38 -1.26
C HIS A 220 3.62 -12.28 -0.90
N LEU A 221 3.41 -13.56 -0.58
CA LEU A 221 4.49 -14.48 -0.22
C LEU A 221 5.32 -14.88 -1.45
N PRO A 222 6.65 -15.02 -1.33
CA PRO A 222 7.50 -15.43 -2.44
C PRO A 222 7.29 -16.90 -2.80
N LEU A 223 7.55 -17.25 -4.05
CA LEU A 223 7.52 -18.63 -4.49
C LEU A 223 8.79 -19.34 -4.02
N LEU A 224 8.67 -20.60 -3.57
CA LEU A 224 9.85 -21.38 -3.23
C LEU A 224 10.59 -21.77 -4.53
N GLY A 225 11.89 -21.45 -4.60
CA GLY A 225 12.74 -21.69 -5.77
C GLY A 225 12.81 -20.55 -6.79
N GLU A 226 12.12 -19.43 -6.54
CA GLU A 226 12.21 -18.21 -7.37
C GLU A 226 13.65 -17.63 -7.41
N LEU A 227 14.43 -17.86 -6.35
CA LEU A 227 15.79 -17.34 -6.15
C LEU A 227 16.89 -18.40 -6.40
N GLY A 228 16.59 -19.51 -7.08
CA GLY A 228 17.54 -20.62 -7.25
C GLY A 228 18.85 -20.24 -7.96
N PRO A 229 19.99 -20.86 -7.60
CA PRO A 229 21.28 -20.61 -8.24
C PRO A 229 21.21 -21.02 -9.73
N GLY A 230 21.52 -20.08 -10.63
CA GLY A 230 21.47 -20.27 -12.08
C GLY A 230 20.49 -19.36 -12.83
N ARG A 231 19.70 -18.52 -12.13
CA ARG A 231 18.82 -17.50 -12.74
C ARG A 231 19.43 -16.10 -12.74
N THR A 232 20.75 -16.03 -12.89
CA THR A 232 21.52 -14.80 -12.94
C THR A 232 21.52 -14.23 -14.36
N GLY A 233 20.37 -13.67 -14.78
CA GLY A 233 20.49 -12.41 -15.51
C GLY A 233 21.05 -11.36 -14.55
N PRO A 234 21.62 -10.25 -15.05
CA PRO A 234 22.08 -9.15 -14.21
C PRO A 234 20.93 -8.75 -13.27
N HIS A 235 21.15 -8.83 -11.95
CA HIS A 235 20.14 -8.56 -10.92
C HIS A 235 18.85 -9.43 -10.96
N GLY A 236 18.88 -10.62 -11.56
CA GLY A 236 17.76 -11.57 -11.55
C GLY A 236 16.61 -11.24 -12.53
N LEU A 237 16.87 -10.34 -13.48
CA LEU A 237 15.96 -9.97 -14.57
C LEU A 237 16.22 -10.84 -15.81
N GLN A 238 15.16 -11.23 -16.51
CA GLN A 238 15.23 -11.98 -17.78
C GLN A 238 14.26 -11.41 -18.82
N VAL A 239 14.49 -11.71 -20.09
CA VAL A 239 13.59 -11.34 -21.19
C VAL A 239 12.17 -11.89 -20.90
N GLY A 240 11.19 -11.01 -21.01
CA GLY A 240 9.78 -11.26 -20.70
C GLY A 240 9.35 -10.81 -19.31
N ASP A 241 10.26 -10.46 -18.40
CA ASP A 241 9.90 -9.94 -17.09
C ASP A 241 9.20 -8.58 -17.19
N LEU A 242 8.18 -8.36 -16.37
CA LEU A 242 7.56 -7.05 -16.20
C LEU A 242 8.34 -6.26 -15.14
N VAL A 243 8.58 -4.98 -15.38
CA VAL A 243 9.42 -4.12 -14.51
C VAL A 243 8.84 -2.72 -14.35
N ASN A 244 9.06 -2.13 -13.18
CA ASN A 244 8.76 -0.73 -12.86
C ASN A 244 10.02 0.02 -12.47
N VAL A 245 9.97 1.36 -12.59
CA VAL A 245 10.97 2.27 -12.00
C VAL A 245 10.36 2.90 -10.74
N ASP A 246 10.72 2.36 -9.58
CA ASP A 246 10.17 2.78 -8.28
C ASP A 246 11.20 3.55 -7.43
N LEU A 247 12.12 4.26 -8.09
CA LEU A 247 13.13 5.13 -7.48
C LEU A 247 12.85 6.59 -7.84
N ASP A 248 13.28 7.51 -6.96
CA ASP A 248 13.20 8.94 -7.24
C ASP A 248 14.00 9.30 -8.51
N LEU A 249 13.50 10.26 -9.29
CA LEU A 249 14.09 10.65 -10.58
C LEU A 249 15.59 10.95 -10.47
N GLU A 250 16.02 11.66 -9.42
CA GLU A 250 17.44 11.98 -9.21
C GLU A 250 18.32 10.74 -9.05
N ILE A 251 17.80 9.71 -8.36
CA ILE A 251 18.49 8.42 -8.19
C ILE A 251 18.56 7.69 -9.53
N VAL A 252 17.45 7.67 -10.28
CA VAL A 252 17.40 7.05 -11.60
C VAL A 252 18.42 7.69 -12.55
N GLN A 253 18.44 9.01 -12.64
CA GLN A 253 19.39 9.75 -13.47
C GLN A 253 20.85 9.48 -13.06
N SER A 254 21.11 9.40 -11.76
CA SER A 254 22.46 9.07 -11.27
C SER A 254 22.88 7.65 -11.62
N LEU A 255 21.99 6.66 -11.52
CA LEU A 255 22.28 5.25 -11.83
C LEU A 255 22.39 4.98 -13.34
N GLN A 256 21.76 5.81 -14.17
CA GLN A 256 21.80 5.70 -15.63
C GLN A 256 23.12 6.19 -16.26
N HIS A 257 24.01 6.82 -15.49
CA HIS A 257 25.31 7.26 -16.01
C HIS A 257 26.15 6.05 -16.45
N GLY A 258 26.49 5.97 -17.73
CA GLY A 258 27.20 4.83 -18.31
C GLY A 258 26.31 3.64 -18.67
N HIS A 259 24.98 3.77 -18.50
CA HIS A 259 24.01 2.69 -18.69
C HIS A 259 22.82 3.16 -19.56
N GLY A 260 23.09 3.63 -20.78
CA GLY A 260 22.10 4.21 -21.70
C GLY A 260 21.71 5.67 -21.44
N GLY A 261 22.01 6.21 -20.26
CA GLY A 261 21.75 7.61 -19.90
C GLY A 261 20.26 7.91 -19.64
N TRP A 262 19.96 9.18 -19.35
CA TRP A 262 18.58 9.65 -19.18
C TRP A 262 18.23 10.69 -20.23
N THR A 263 17.04 10.57 -20.82
CA THR A 263 16.46 11.57 -21.74
C THR A 263 15.02 11.89 -21.35
N ASP A 264 14.50 13.06 -21.76
CA ASP A 264 13.13 13.47 -21.45
C ASP A 264 12.05 12.52 -22.00
N GLY A 265 12.38 11.68 -23.00
CA GLY A 265 11.46 10.63 -23.47
C GLY A 265 11.20 9.53 -22.44
N MET A 266 12.08 9.36 -21.46
CA MET A 266 12.04 8.28 -20.48
C MET A 266 11.09 8.54 -19.29
N PHE A 267 10.45 9.72 -19.22
CA PHE A 267 9.49 10.01 -18.14
C PHE A 267 8.31 9.02 -18.08
N GLU A 268 7.94 8.40 -19.21
CA GLU A 268 6.91 7.36 -19.24
C GLU A 268 7.24 6.19 -18.29
N CYS A 269 8.53 5.88 -18.13
CA CYS A 269 9.05 4.74 -17.39
C CYS A 269 8.80 4.85 -15.88
N LEU A 270 8.65 6.07 -15.35
CA LEU A 270 8.43 6.33 -13.91
C LEU A 270 7.01 6.01 -13.44
N SER A 271 6.07 5.86 -14.37
CA SER A 271 4.65 5.64 -14.06
C SER A 271 4.02 4.48 -14.82
N THR A 272 4.79 3.81 -15.68
CA THR A 272 4.33 2.75 -16.57
C THR A 272 5.13 1.49 -16.34
N THR A 273 4.46 0.33 -16.31
CA THR A 273 5.14 -0.96 -16.30
C THR A 273 5.67 -1.28 -17.69
N GLY A 274 6.97 -1.58 -17.77
CA GLY A 274 7.64 -2.03 -18.99
C GLY A 274 7.85 -3.54 -19.01
N THR A 275 8.18 -4.08 -20.19
CA THR A 275 8.56 -5.50 -20.38
C THR A 275 10.03 -5.59 -20.80
N VAL A 276 10.83 -6.38 -20.08
CA VAL A 276 12.21 -6.67 -20.44
C VAL A 276 12.22 -7.38 -21.80
N SER A 277 12.84 -6.73 -22.78
CA SER A 277 12.90 -7.18 -24.18
C SER A 277 14.28 -7.66 -24.60
N GLY A 278 15.32 -7.32 -23.83
CA GLY A 278 16.68 -7.75 -24.08
C GLY A 278 17.58 -7.47 -22.89
N ILE A 279 18.75 -8.11 -22.90
CA ILE A 279 19.90 -7.79 -22.04
C ILE A 279 21.05 -7.59 -23.01
N ASP A 280 21.74 -6.46 -22.94
CA ASP A 280 22.83 -6.14 -23.86
C ASP A 280 24.18 -6.70 -23.38
N GLU A 281 25.24 -6.39 -24.13
CA GLU A 281 26.60 -6.90 -23.91
C GLU A 281 27.23 -6.36 -22.62
N ASP A 282 26.82 -5.17 -22.18
CA ASP A 282 27.28 -4.51 -20.96
C ASP A 282 26.42 -4.88 -19.72
N HIS A 283 25.53 -5.85 -19.90
CA HIS A 283 24.61 -6.36 -18.86
C HIS A 283 23.50 -5.38 -18.45
N ASP A 284 23.20 -4.38 -19.27
CA ASP A 284 22.05 -3.50 -19.09
C ASP A 284 20.77 -4.09 -19.65
N ILE A 285 19.65 -3.61 -19.11
CA ILE A 285 18.34 -4.17 -19.35
C ILE A 285 17.59 -3.30 -20.35
N VAL A 286 17.24 -3.89 -21.49
CA VAL A 286 16.46 -3.20 -22.54
C VAL A 286 14.97 -3.46 -22.30
N VAL A 287 14.22 -2.42 -21.95
CA VAL A 287 12.80 -2.51 -21.59
C VAL A 287 11.94 -1.86 -22.68
N THR A 288 10.92 -2.58 -23.15
CA THR A 288 9.90 -2.07 -24.08
C THR A 288 8.65 -1.63 -23.32
N TYR A 289 8.09 -0.47 -23.66
CA TYR A 289 6.89 0.10 -23.05
C TYR A 289 5.66 0.01 -23.99
N PRO A 290 4.43 0.17 -23.48
CA PRO A 290 3.21 0.14 -24.29
C PRO A 290 3.17 1.18 -25.42
N SER A 291 3.93 2.27 -25.29
CA SER A 291 4.14 3.27 -26.34
C SER A 291 4.88 2.72 -27.57
N GLY A 292 5.53 1.56 -27.45
CA GLY A 292 6.44 0.99 -28.43
C GLY A 292 7.90 1.42 -28.24
N ASN A 293 8.16 2.38 -27.35
CA ASN A 293 9.51 2.83 -27.05
C ASN A 293 10.33 1.75 -26.34
N ARG A 294 11.64 1.79 -26.57
CA ARG A 294 12.62 0.91 -25.93
C ARG A 294 13.70 1.75 -25.26
N TRP A 295 13.98 1.43 -24.00
CA TRP A 295 14.95 2.14 -23.19
C TRP A 295 15.88 1.16 -22.50
N THR A 296 17.17 1.49 -22.44
CA THR A 296 18.20 0.71 -21.76
C THR A 296 18.36 1.24 -20.33
N PHE A 297 18.41 0.32 -19.37
CA PHE A 297 18.51 0.66 -17.95
C PHE A 297 19.65 -0.07 -17.27
N ASN A 298 20.32 0.63 -16.35
CA ASN A 298 21.04 -0.03 -15.27
C ASN A 298 20.07 -0.98 -14.53
N PRO A 299 20.43 -2.26 -14.34
CA PRO A 299 19.53 -3.22 -13.71
C PRO A 299 19.05 -2.81 -12.30
N ALA A 300 19.85 -2.01 -11.57
CA ALA A 300 19.50 -1.51 -10.23
C ALA A 300 18.33 -0.50 -10.24
N VAL A 301 18.04 0.12 -11.38
CA VAL A 301 16.90 1.03 -11.56
C VAL A 301 15.58 0.27 -11.59
N LEU A 302 15.61 -0.98 -12.05
CA LEU A 302 14.42 -1.74 -12.36
C LEU A 302 13.99 -2.61 -11.17
N THR A 303 12.70 -2.54 -10.85
CA THR A 303 12.04 -3.42 -9.89
C THR A 303 11.17 -4.40 -10.65
N LYS A 304 11.44 -5.71 -10.52
CA LYS A 304 10.62 -6.75 -11.14
C LYS A 304 9.22 -6.75 -10.52
N VAL A 305 8.21 -6.70 -11.37
CA VAL A 305 6.82 -6.94 -11.00
C VAL A 305 6.64 -8.45 -10.83
N CYS A 306 6.41 -8.91 -9.61
CA CYS A 306 6.18 -10.33 -9.37
C CYS A 306 4.80 -10.72 -9.91
N SER A 307 4.78 -11.59 -10.92
CA SER A 307 3.59 -12.14 -11.57
C SER A 307 2.77 -13.03 -10.63
N GLY A 308 2.08 -12.42 -9.67
CA GLY A 308 0.93 -13.02 -8.97
C GLY A 308 -0.41 -12.59 -9.57
N ASN A 309 -0.43 -11.70 -10.58
CA ASN A 309 -1.56 -10.79 -10.78
C ASN A 309 -2.12 -10.65 -12.20
N LEU A 310 -1.91 -11.59 -13.11
CA LEU A 310 -2.59 -11.55 -14.42
C LEU A 310 -3.18 -12.91 -14.78
N SER A 311 -4.39 -13.16 -14.26
CA SER A 311 -5.38 -13.96 -14.96
C SER A 311 -6.68 -13.17 -15.05
N ALA A 312 -7.18 -13.07 -16.29
CA ALA A 312 -8.47 -12.52 -16.75
C ALA A 312 -8.61 -10.99 -16.91
N SER A 313 -8.32 -10.48 -18.13
CA SER A 313 -9.35 -9.94 -19.04
C SER A 313 -8.74 -9.46 -20.36
N THR A 314 -9.16 -10.09 -21.46
CA THR A 314 -8.83 -9.77 -22.85
C THR A 314 -9.71 -8.67 -23.45
N SER A 315 -9.12 -7.97 -24.42
CA SER A 315 -9.70 -7.38 -25.66
C SER A 315 -10.54 -6.09 -25.64
N GLY A 316 -10.09 -5.11 -26.45
CA GLY A 316 -10.88 -4.00 -27.01
C GLY A 316 -10.05 -2.70 -27.18
N SER A 317 -9.28 -2.54 -28.26
CA SER A 317 -9.62 -1.79 -29.50
C SER A 317 -9.13 -0.33 -29.52
N ALA A 318 -8.42 0.00 -30.59
CA ALA A 318 -7.77 1.28 -30.89
C ALA A 318 -8.75 2.39 -31.31
N GLY A 319 -8.37 3.66 -31.09
CA GLY A 319 -8.97 4.86 -31.66
C GLY A 319 -8.27 6.12 -31.12
N GLY A 320 -7.71 6.97 -31.99
CA GLY A 320 -6.74 8.00 -31.60
C GLY A 320 -7.19 9.48 -31.71
N VAL A 321 -6.14 10.31 -31.58
CA VAL A 321 -5.94 11.71 -32.00
C VAL A 321 -6.40 12.85 -31.07
N GLY A 322 -5.44 13.68 -30.62
CA GLY A 322 -5.54 15.14 -30.74
C GLY A 322 -5.27 16.04 -29.51
N GLY A 323 -3.99 16.35 -29.24
CA GLY A 323 -3.42 17.68 -28.94
C GLY A 323 -4.04 18.66 -27.93
N ALA A 324 -3.27 19.06 -26.91
CA ALA A 324 -2.74 20.43 -26.73
C ALA A 324 -2.06 20.58 -25.35
N GLY A 325 -0.90 21.23 -25.31
CA GLY A 325 -0.04 21.32 -24.14
C GLY A 325 -0.55 22.21 -23.01
N ALA A 326 -0.12 21.88 -21.79
CA ALA A 326 -0.05 22.82 -20.68
C ALA A 326 1.11 22.43 -19.76
N SER A 327 1.97 23.42 -19.55
CA SER A 327 3.17 23.46 -18.73
C SER A 327 3.01 22.86 -17.32
N SER A 328 3.89 21.92 -16.99
CA SER A 328 4.13 21.43 -15.64
C SER A 328 4.88 22.46 -14.80
N SER A 329 4.19 23.14 -13.88
CA SER A 329 4.84 23.85 -12.78
C SER A 329 5.17 22.87 -11.65
N ALA A 330 6.45 22.86 -11.26
CA ALA A 330 7.01 22.07 -10.18
C ALA A 330 6.20 22.21 -8.88
N GLY A 331 5.92 21.07 -8.22
CA GLY A 331 5.08 21.00 -7.03
C GLY A 331 5.66 21.77 -5.85
N ALA A 332 5.14 22.98 -5.61
CA ALA A 332 5.33 23.70 -4.37
C ALA A 332 4.46 23.07 -3.26
N ALA A 333 5.01 22.90 -2.06
CA ALA A 333 4.27 22.41 -0.91
C ALA A 333 3.11 23.36 -0.53
N PHE A 334 1.94 22.78 -0.22
CA PHE A 334 0.76 23.51 0.24
C PHE A 334 0.83 23.80 1.74
N ALA A 335 0.21 24.90 2.17
CA ALA A 335 0.03 25.30 3.56
C ALA A 335 -1.44 25.63 3.86
N VAL A 336 -1.85 25.53 5.12
CA VAL A 336 -3.18 25.97 5.56
C VAL A 336 -3.32 27.47 5.29
N GLY A 337 -4.39 27.85 4.59
CA GLY A 337 -4.67 29.22 4.17
C GLY A 337 -4.35 29.52 2.71
N ASP A 338 -3.61 28.65 2.00
CA ASP A 338 -3.32 28.84 0.58
C ASP A 338 -4.59 28.89 -0.28
N LEU A 339 -4.57 29.73 -1.32
CA LEU A 339 -5.61 29.75 -2.36
C LEU A 339 -5.21 28.82 -3.49
N VAL A 340 -6.11 27.91 -3.85
CA VAL A 340 -5.87 26.86 -4.84
C VAL A 340 -7.02 26.83 -5.85
N GLU A 341 -6.71 26.65 -7.12
CA GLU A 341 -7.70 26.46 -8.19
C GLU A 341 -7.90 24.96 -8.40
N VAL A 342 -9.16 24.49 -8.36
CA VAL A 342 -9.50 23.10 -8.66
C VAL A 342 -9.36 22.86 -10.16
N CYS A 343 -8.73 21.75 -10.55
CA CYS A 343 -8.57 21.37 -11.95
C CYS A 343 -9.93 21.34 -12.66
N ALA A 344 -10.00 21.99 -13.83
CA ALA A 344 -11.24 22.07 -14.62
C ALA A 344 -11.57 20.77 -15.38
N ASP A 345 -10.58 19.88 -15.54
CA ASP A 345 -10.76 18.59 -16.20
C ASP A 345 -11.41 17.58 -15.25
N GLN A 346 -12.69 17.33 -15.46
CA GLN A 346 -13.48 16.41 -14.64
C GLN A 346 -12.94 14.98 -14.66
N GLU A 347 -12.47 14.47 -15.80
CA GLU A 347 -11.99 13.08 -15.90
C GLU A 347 -10.69 12.92 -15.13
N ARG A 348 -9.81 13.92 -15.24
CA ARG A 348 -8.58 13.99 -14.45
C ARG A 348 -8.87 14.09 -12.95
N VAL A 349 -9.80 14.95 -12.51
CA VAL A 349 -10.17 15.04 -11.09
C VAL A 349 -10.79 13.72 -10.61
N LYS A 350 -11.70 13.10 -11.39
CA LYS A 350 -12.26 11.77 -11.09
C LYS A 350 -11.18 10.71 -10.89
N ALA A 351 -10.15 10.71 -11.73
CA ALA A 351 -9.03 9.77 -11.62
C ALA A 351 -8.18 10.03 -10.37
N LEU A 352 -7.83 11.30 -10.10
CA LEU A 352 -6.98 11.71 -8.98
C LEU A 352 -7.66 11.56 -7.62
N GLN A 353 -8.99 11.67 -7.57
CA GLN A 353 -9.78 11.52 -6.34
C GLN A 353 -9.93 10.07 -5.88
N ARG A 354 -9.64 9.07 -6.72
CA ARG A 354 -9.72 7.65 -6.31
C ARG A 354 -8.72 7.39 -5.19
N GLY A 355 -9.21 7.02 -4.01
CA GLY A 355 -8.41 6.82 -2.81
C GLY A 355 -8.11 8.08 -1.98
N HIS A 356 -8.49 9.26 -2.48
CA HIS A 356 -8.22 10.59 -1.90
C HIS A 356 -9.53 11.38 -1.69
N GLY A 357 -10.41 10.87 -0.82
CA GLY A 357 -11.75 11.44 -0.58
C GLY A 357 -12.86 10.96 -1.53
N GLU A 358 -12.50 10.22 -2.59
CA GLU A 358 -13.36 9.79 -3.69
C GLU A 358 -14.02 10.95 -4.45
N TRP A 359 -14.47 10.68 -5.67
CA TRP A 359 -15.28 11.65 -6.41
C TRP A 359 -16.75 11.52 -6.03
N ALA A 360 -17.39 12.64 -5.72
CA ALA A 360 -18.84 12.76 -5.64
C ALA A 360 -19.36 13.67 -6.76
N GLU A 361 -20.48 13.35 -7.39
CA GLU A 361 -21.06 14.18 -8.47
C GLU A 361 -21.38 15.61 -7.99
N ALA A 362 -21.63 15.81 -6.69
CA ALA A 362 -21.79 17.12 -6.07
C ALA A 362 -20.51 17.99 -6.05
N MET A 363 -19.36 17.42 -6.42
CA MET A 363 -18.10 18.15 -6.62
C MET A 363 -18.00 18.77 -8.02
N ALA A 364 -18.81 18.34 -8.99
CA ALA A 364 -18.77 18.91 -10.36
C ALA A 364 -18.82 20.46 -10.42
N PRO A 365 -19.60 21.16 -9.57
CA PRO A 365 -19.63 22.63 -9.57
C PRO A 365 -18.33 23.31 -9.12
N THR A 366 -17.40 22.58 -8.49
CA THR A 366 -16.14 23.14 -7.96
C THR A 366 -15.03 23.19 -9.01
N LEU A 367 -15.16 22.47 -10.13
CA LEU A 367 -14.15 22.39 -11.18
C LEU A 367 -13.84 23.79 -11.75
N GLY A 368 -12.55 24.15 -11.82
CA GLY A 368 -12.09 25.48 -12.24
C GLY A 368 -12.41 26.62 -11.26
N LYS A 369 -12.88 26.31 -10.04
CA LYS A 369 -13.12 27.31 -8.99
C LYS A 369 -11.93 27.43 -8.08
N ILE A 370 -11.74 28.63 -7.54
CA ILE A 370 -10.75 28.89 -6.51
C ILE A 370 -11.35 28.58 -5.15
N GLY A 371 -10.61 27.84 -4.35
CA GLY A 371 -10.93 27.54 -2.96
C GLY A 371 -9.77 27.84 -2.04
N ARG A 372 -10.01 27.74 -0.73
CA ARG A 372 -9.02 27.97 0.31
C ARG A 372 -8.71 26.67 1.05
N VAL A 373 -7.43 26.35 1.19
CA VAL A 373 -7.00 25.19 1.99
C VAL A 373 -7.29 25.47 3.47
N GLN A 374 -8.25 24.74 4.04
CA GLN A 374 -8.62 24.83 5.46
C GLN A 374 -7.78 23.89 6.32
N GLN A 375 -7.40 22.74 5.79
CA GLN A 375 -6.66 21.71 6.52
C GLN A 375 -5.87 20.84 5.54
N ILE A 376 -4.70 20.38 5.97
CA ILE A 376 -3.92 19.36 5.27
C ILE A 376 -3.99 18.10 6.13
N TYR A 377 -4.48 17.01 5.55
CA TYR A 377 -4.59 15.72 6.23
C TYR A 377 -3.23 15.04 6.33
N HIS A 378 -3.13 14.01 7.18
CA HIS A 378 -1.89 13.27 7.41
C HIS A 378 -1.40 12.48 6.17
N ASP A 379 -2.27 12.27 5.18
CA ASP A 379 -1.99 11.67 3.88
C ASP A 379 -1.76 12.72 2.78
N ASN A 380 -1.55 13.98 3.16
CA ASN A 380 -1.36 15.16 2.34
C ASN A 380 -2.58 15.63 1.54
N ASP A 381 -3.75 15.00 1.69
CA ASP A 381 -4.97 15.51 1.07
C ASP A 381 -5.37 16.87 1.63
N LEU A 382 -5.91 17.70 0.76
CA LEU A 382 -6.27 19.08 1.08
C LEU A 382 -7.76 19.16 1.34
N LYS A 383 -8.16 19.55 2.54
CA LYS A 383 -9.51 20.04 2.79
C LYS A 383 -9.61 21.45 2.23
N VAL A 384 -10.28 21.63 1.11
CA VAL A 384 -10.44 22.92 0.43
C VAL A 384 -11.88 23.39 0.57
N GLU A 385 -12.07 24.59 1.07
CA GLU A 385 -13.36 25.29 1.05
C GLU A 385 -13.55 25.97 -0.31
N VAL A 386 -14.58 25.56 -1.04
CA VAL A 386 -14.90 26.04 -2.38
C VAL A 386 -16.42 26.02 -2.56
N CYS A 387 -17.00 27.09 -3.12
CA CYS A 387 -18.46 27.24 -3.23
C CYS A 387 -19.20 27.05 -1.88
N ASN A 388 -18.66 27.61 -0.79
CA ASN A 388 -19.18 27.53 0.58
C ASN A 388 -19.33 26.10 1.14
N THR A 389 -18.65 25.14 0.53
CA THR A 389 -18.61 23.74 0.97
C THR A 389 -17.16 23.28 1.04
N SER A 390 -16.81 22.52 2.09
CA SER A 390 -15.47 21.95 2.20
C SER A 390 -15.42 20.55 1.58
N TRP A 391 -14.46 20.34 0.69
CA TRP A 391 -14.21 19.07 0.01
C TRP A 391 -12.77 18.63 0.21
N THR A 392 -12.53 17.33 0.20
CA THR A 392 -11.18 16.77 0.23
C THR A 392 -10.67 16.58 -1.18
N TYR A 393 -9.54 17.20 -1.52
CA TYR A 393 -8.88 17.06 -2.82
C TYR A 393 -7.50 16.43 -2.69
N ASN A 394 -7.17 15.57 -3.64
CA ASN A 394 -5.79 15.22 -3.95
C ASN A 394 -4.99 16.50 -4.27
N PRO A 395 -3.76 16.70 -3.74
CA PRO A 395 -2.93 17.86 -4.04
C PRO A 395 -2.71 18.11 -5.54
N ASN A 396 -2.69 17.06 -6.36
CA ASN A 396 -2.52 17.16 -7.82
C ASN A 396 -3.81 17.52 -8.56
N ALA A 397 -4.96 17.50 -7.87
CA ALA A 397 -6.25 17.93 -8.42
C ALA A 397 -6.46 19.44 -8.25
N VAL A 398 -5.54 20.15 -7.60
CA VAL A 398 -5.58 21.60 -7.44
C VAL A 398 -4.24 22.23 -7.81
N THR A 399 -4.23 23.53 -8.09
CA THR A 399 -3.00 24.29 -8.40
C THR A 399 -2.94 25.51 -7.50
N LYS A 400 -1.79 25.76 -6.86
CA LYS A 400 -1.60 26.91 -5.97
C LYS A 400 -1.64 28.21 -6.77
N VAL A 401 -2.50 29.13 -6.35
CA VAL A 401 -2.71 30.45 -6.99
C VAL A 401 -2.00 31.55 -6.19
N PHE A 402 -2.06 31.49 -4.85
CA PHE A 402 -1.39 32.46 -3.95
C PHE A 402 -0.89 31.78 -2.67
N SER A 403 0.29 32.19 -2.18
CA SER A 403 0.81 31.84 -0.86
C SER A 403 0.22 32.74 0.22
N SER A 404 0.06 32.21 1.43
CA SER A 404 -0.40 32.95 2.62
C SER A 404 0.43 34.21 2.95
N ASP A 405 1.65 34.34 2.43
CA ASP A 405 2.60 35.44 2.66
C ASP A 405 2.60 36.54 1.59
N GLY A 406 1.65 36.52 0.65
CA GLY A 406 1.44 37.62 -0.30
C GLY A 406 2.49 37.77 -1.41
N SER A 407 3.42 36.83 -1.58
CA SER A 407 4.37 36.86 -2.71
C SER A 407 3.81 36.17 -3.96
N VAL A 408 3.87 36.88 -5.09
CA VAL A 408 3.41 36.40 -6.41
C VAL A 408 4.59 35.76 -7.15
N HIS A 409 4.40 34.56 -7.69
CA HIS A 409 5.30 33.97 -8.68
C HIS A 409 4.66 34.04 -10.08
N GLY A 410 5.30 34.78 -11.00
CA GLY A 410 4.98 34.78 -12.43
C GLY A 410 4.42 36.10 -12.98
N ASN A 411 5.08 36.63 -14.01
CA ASN A 411 4.75 37.86 -14.74
C ASN A 411 3.31 37.85 -15.31
N SER A 412 2.37 38.56 -14.68
CA SER A 412 1.28 39.27 -15.39
C SER A 412 0.61 40.30 -14.48
N SER A 413 0.21 41.42 -15.09
CA SER A 413 -0.19 42.71 -14.50
C SER A 413 -1.34 42.66 -13.49
N GLY A 414 -1.36 43.67 -12.59
CA GLY A 414 -2.34 43.87 -11.52
C GLY A 414 -3.82 43.94 -11.95
N ASP A 415 -4.12 43.94 -13.25
CA ASP A 415 -5.47 43.86 -13.81
C ASP A 415 -6.12 42.48 -13.62
N ARG A 416 -5.34 41.40 -13.50
CA ARG A 416 -5.89 40.07 -13.17
C ARG A 416 -6.34 39.98 -11.71
N LEU A 417 -5.64 40.66 -10.80
CA LEU A 417 -5.92 40.64 -9.36
C LEU A 417 -7.24 41.34 -9.04
N SER A 418 -7.52 42.47 -9.70
CA SER A 418 -8.77 43.22 -9.55
C SER A 418 -9.97 42.45 -10.10
N VAL A 419 -9.82 41.72 -11.20
CA VAL A 419 -10.86 40.85 -11.78
C VAL A 419 -11.14 39.61 -10.92
N LEU A 420 -10.10 39.00 -10.34
CA LEU A 420 -10.23 37.84 -9.45
C LEU A 420 -10.82 38.21 -8.08
N LEU A 421 -10.45 39.37 -7.52
CA LEU A 421 -11.09 39.92 -6.32
C LEU A 421 -12.57 40.23 -6.58
N LYS A 422 -12.92 40.78 -7.75
CA LYS A 422 -14.32 41.00 -8.14
C LYS A 422 -15.13 39.69 -8.17
N LYS A 423 -14.56 38.62 -8.73
CA LYS A 423 -15.18 37.28 -8.77
C LYS A 423 -15.26 36.59 -7.40
N LEU A 424 -14.32 36.87 -6.49
CA LEU A 424 -14.34 36.37 -5.10
C LEU A 424 -15.46 37.01 -4.28
N PHE A 425 -15.73 38.31 -4.49
CA PHE A 425 -16.79 39.03 -3.78
C PHE A 425 -18.17 38.97 -4.45
N GLU A 426 -18.27 38.58 -5.73
CA GLU A 426 -19.56 38.41 -6.44
C GLU A 426 -20.33 37.15 -6.03
N SER A 427 -19.73 36.19 -5.30
CA SER A 427 -20.40 34.96 -4.88
C SER A 427 -21.26 35.09 -3.60
N HIS A 428 -21.53 36.31 -3.13
CA HIS A 428 -22.30 36.58 -1.91
C HIS A 428 -23.47 37.56 -2.12
N VAL A 429 -24.27 37.37 -3.17
CA VAL A 429 -25.60 38.00 -3.26
C VAL A 429 -26.62 36.94 -3.66
N THR A 430 -27.14 36.21 -2.68
CA THR A 430 -28.49 35.67 -2.79
C THR A 430 -29.39 36.90 -2.84
N GLY A 431 -30.00 37.20 -3.99
CA GLY A 431 -30.84 38.39 -4.19
C GLY A 431 -32.10 38.48 -3.32
N ASP A 432 -32.18 37.72 -2.24
CA ASP A 432 -33.22 37.81 -1.22
C ASP A 432 -32.77 38.77 -0.11
N ALA A 433 -33.36 39.95 -0.09
CA ALA A 433 -33.08 40.96 0.91
C ALA A 433 -33.41 40.51 2.34
N ASN A 434 -34.32 39.54 2.52
CA ASN A 434 -34.65 38.98 3.83
C ASN A 434 -33.55 38.04 4.33
N GLU A 435 -32.86 37.33 3.44
CA GLU A 435 -31.68 36.53 3.79
C GLU A 435 -30.54 37.44 4.30
N GLU A 436 -30.28 38.55 3.60
CA GLU A 436 -29.28 39.54 4.01
C GLU A 436 -29.62 40.14 5.38
N LEU A 437 -30.90 40.47 5.60
CA LEU A 437 -31.36 41.08 6.85
C LEU A 437 -31.26 40.11 8.04
N VAL A 438 -31.70 38.86 7.88
CA VAL A 438 -31.65 37.85 8.95
C VAL A 438 -30.21 37.51 9.32
N LYS A 439 -29.30 37.41 8.34
CA LYS A 439 -27.86 37.18 8.58
C LYS A 439 -27.19 38.38 9.27
N ALA A 440 -27.49 39.61 8.84
CA ALA A 440 -26.95 40.81 9.48
C ALA A 440 -27.40 40.92 10.94
N ALA A 441 -28.68 40.63 11.22
CA ALA A 441 -29.24 40.66 12.57
C ALA A 441 -28.68 39.55 13.48
N ALA A 442 -28.47 38.33 12.94
CA ALA A 442 -27.82 37.23 13.66
C ALA A 442 -26.39 37.60 14.10
N ASN A 443 -25.67 38.36 13.27
CA ASN A 443 -24.30 38.80 13.58
C ASN A 443 -24.23 40.08 14.43
N GLY A 444 -25.37 40.65 14.83
CA GLY A 444 -25.43 41.89 15.62
C GLY A 444 -25.00 43.15 14.86
N ASP A 445 -24.97 43.10 13.52
CA ASP A 445 -24.53 44.22 12.67
C ASP A 445 -25.68 45.21 12.44
N ALA A 446 -25.90 46.09 13.41
CA ALA A 446 -27.00 47.06 13.40
C ALA A 446 -26.91 48.08 12.26
N ALA A 447 -25.69 48.46 11.86
CA ALA A 447 -25.47 49.40 10.75
C ALA A 447 -25.90 48.77 9.43
N ARG A 448 -25.50 47.52 9.18
CA ARG A 448 -25.88 46.79 7.98
C ARG A 448 -27.38 46.49 7.93
N CYS A 449 -28.02 46.22 9.07
CA CYS A 449 -29.48 46.07 9.14
C CYS A 449 -30.20 47.36 8.72
N ALA A 450 -29.72 48.52 9.17
CA ALA A 450 -30.29 49.81 8.80
C ALA A 450 -30.16 50.10 7.31
N ASP A 451 -28.99 49.81 6.72
CA ASP A 451 -28.73 50.01 5.29
C ASP A 451 -29.63 49.13 4.42
N ILE A 452 -29.87 47.87 4.82
CA ILE A 452 -30.75 46.94 4.10
C ILE A 452 -32.21 47.40 4.15
N LEU A 453 -32.68 47.87 5.31
CA LEU A 453 -34.07 48.36 5.49
C LEU A 453 -34.35 49.70 4.79
N ALA A 454 -33.30 50.48 4.52
CA ALA A 454 -33.37 51.78 3.86
C ALA A 454 -33.42 51.70 2.33
N ARG A 455 -33.27 50.51 1.73
CA ARG A 455 -33.35 50.31 0.27
C ARG A 455 -34.77 50.62 -0.24
N SER A 456 -34.85 51.41 -1.31
CA SER A 456 -36.10 51.94 -1.89
C SER A 456 -36.48 51.30 -3.23
N ASP A 457 -35.70 50.34 -3.71
CA ASP A 457 -36.02 49.52 -4.88
C ASP A 457 -36.81 48.25 -4.47
N GLY A 458 -37.37 47.53 -5.46
CA GLY A 458 -38.19 46.33 -5.26
C GLY A 458 -37.49 45.14 -4.56
N ALA A 459 -36.29 45.37 -4.01
CA ALA A 459 -35.49 44.48 -3.19
C ALA A 459 -35.45 44.95 -1.71
N ARG A 460 -36.49 45.64 -1.24
CA ARG A 460 -36.60 46.04 0.17
C ARG A 460 -36.88 44.82 1.05
N ALA A 461 -36.05 44.59 2.06
CA ALA A 461 -36.30 43.55 3.05
C ALA A 461 -37.54 43.90 3.89
N ASP A 462 -38.38 42.90 4.15
CA ASP A 462 -39.47 43.00 5.11
C ASP A 462 -38.89 42.82 6.52
N VAL A 463 -39.20 43.73 7.44
CA VAL A 463 -38.78 43.62 8.85
C VAL A 463 -39.33 42.32 9.47
N ASN A 464 -40.47 41.83 8.98
CA ASN A 464 -41.06 40.55 9.37
C ASN A 464 -40.72 39.40 8.40
N GLY A 465 -39.86 39.66 7.42
CA GLY A 465 -39.38 38.67 6.46
C GLY A 465 -38.67 37.52 7.18
N VAL A 466 -38.92 36.30 6.69
CA VAL A 466 -38.43 35.07 7.31
C VAL A 466 -37.41 34.42 6.40
N TYR A 467 -36.26 34.09 6.96
CA TYR A 467 -35.24 33.27 6.31
C TYR A 467 -34.78 32.17 7.27
N GLY A 468 -34.71 30.92 6.78
CA GLY A 468 -34.40 29.77 7.63
C GLY A 468 -35.40 29.53 8.76
N GLY A 469 -36.66 29.97 8.61
CA GLY A 469 -37.71 29.84 9.62
C GLY A 469 -37.72 30.90 10.73
N HIS A 470 -36.82 31.90 10.66
CA HIS A 470 -36.72 32.97 11.65
C HIS A 470 -36.79 34.36 11.01
N THR A 471 -37.39 35.31 11.74
CA THR A 471 -37.27 36.75 11.46
C THR A 471 -35.93 37.29 11.93
N ALA A 472 -35.54 38.47 11.44
CA ALA A 472 -34.32 39.15 11.88
C ALA A 472 -34.30 39.40 13.41
N LEU A 473 -35.46 39.72 13.99
CA LEU A 473 -35.61 39.90 15.44
C LEU A 473 -35.47 38.59 16.21
N GLN A 474 -36.00 37.48 15.69
CA GLN A 474 -35.83 36.16 16.32
C GLN A 474 -34.37 35.70 16.24
N ALA A 475 -33.71 35.92 15.10
CA ALA A 475 -32.32 35.55 14.89
C ALA A 475 -31.36 36.31 15.83
N SER A 476 -31.61 37.60 16.08
CA SER A 476 -30.81 38.40 17.03
C SER A 476 -31.03 38.01 18.49
N TYR A 477 -32.20 37.46 18.83
CA TYR A 477 -32.51 36.97 20.18
C TYR A 477 -31.83 35.63 20.49
N TYR A 478 -31.83 34.69 19.54
CA TYR A 478 -31.26 33.35 19.76
C TYR A 478 -29.76 33.39 20.10
N ILE A 479 -28.97 34.23 19.45
CA ILE A 479 -27.51 34.29 19.66
C ILE A 479 -27.14 34.99 20.97
N ASN A 480 -27.90 36.01 21.41
CA ASN A 480 -27.67 36.66 22.71
C ASN A 480 -28.06 35.78 23.92
N SER A 481 -28.92 34.77 23.73
CA SER A 481 -29.28 33.81 24.79
C SER A 481 -28.25 32.69 25.01
N VAL A 482 -27.33 32.47 24.05
CA VAL A 482 -26.28 31.44 24.11
C VAL A 482 -25.01 31.94 24.83
N GLN A 483 -24.90 33.25 25.09
CA GLN A 483 -23.79 33.81 25.89
C GLN A 483 -24.10 33.95 27.39
N TRP A 484 -25.30 33.57 27.86
CA TRP A 484 -25.67 33.63 29.29
C TRP A 484 -26.34 32.34 29.81
N LYS A 485 -25.84 31.17 29.42
CA LYS A 485 -26.07 29.91 30.14
C LYS A 485 -24.81 29.08 30.28
#